data_AF-A0A2S3YPW1-F1
#
_entry.id   AF-A0A2S3YPW1-F1
#
_cell.length_a   1.000
_cell.length_b   1.000
_cell.length_c   1.000
_cell.angle_alpha   90.00
_cell.angle_beta   90.00
_cell.angle_gamma   90.00
#
_symmetry.space_group_name_H-M   'P 1'
#
loop_
_entity.id
_entity.type
_entity.pdbx_description
1 polymer ?
#
loop_
_entity_poly.entity_id
_entity_poly.type
_entity_poly.pdbx_seq_one_letter_code
_entity_poly.pdbx_strand_id
1 'polypeptide(L)'
;MNRRAVLASLIQFDRSLSDLRAALSELPWDSDTVITLKRDDVAVILRRFEKGEVDEHAVEAWANLVEVREDIRFELEHEETIATAIHKLANPYLHGQVKDIVSEMLVELR
;
A
#
# COMPACT_ATOMS: atom_id res chain seq x y z
N MET A 1 -16.57 -2.24 12.11
CA MET A 1 -15.21 -2.78 11.92
C MET A 1 -14.26 -1.92 12.74
N ASN A 2 -13.22 -2.47 13.39
CA ASN A 2 -12.25 -1.64 14.11
C ASN A 2 -11.11 -1.19 13.18
N ARG A 3 -10.38 -0.13 13.55
CA ARG A 3 -9.30 0.46 12.73
C ARG A 3 -8.27 -0.54 12.24
N ARG A 4 -7.75 -1.38 13.15
CA ARG A 4 -6.77 -2.41 12.82
C ARG A 4 -7.28 -3.35 11.73
N ALA A 5 -8.56 -3.75 11.79
CA ALA A 5 -9.14 -4.62 10.77
C ALA A 5 -9.29 -3.91 9.41
N VAL A 6 -9.72 -2.65 9.39
CA VAL A 6 -9.81 -1.88 8.13
C VAL A 6 -8.43 -1.71 7.49
N LEU A 7 -7.42 -1.38 8.31
CA LEU A 7 -6.03 -1.25 7.86
C LEU A 7 -5.42 -2.57 7.41
N ALA A 8 -5.75 -3.69 8.07
CA ALA A 8 -5.31 -5.01 7.61
C ALA A 8 -5.88 -5.33 6.22
N SER A 9 -7.17 -5.06 5.99
CA SER A 9 -7.77 -5.21 4.65
C SER A 9 -7.17 -4.26 3.61
N LEU A 10 -6.77 -3.05 4.02
CA LEU A 10 -6.04 -2.13 3.14
C LEU A 10 -4.66 -2.70 2.77
N ILE A 11 -3.87 -3.15 3.75
CA ILE A 11 -2.54 -3.74 3.52
C ILE A 11 -2.63 -4.96 2.60
N GLN A 12 -3.59 -5.86 2.83
CA GLN A 12 -3.79 -7.06 2.02
C GLN A 12 -4.47 -6.78 0.67
N PHE A 13 -5.01 -5.58 0.49
CA PHE A 13 -5.82 -5.17 -0.66
C PHE A 13 -6.86 -6.24 -1.05
N ASP A 14 -7.62 -6.71 -0.06
CA ASP A 14 -8.57 -7.82 -0.17
C ASP A 14 -10.03 -7.37 -0.36
N ARG A 15 -10.25 -6.05 -0.39
CA ARG A 15 -11.54 -5.40 -0.55
C ARG A 15 -11.46 -4.25 -1.55
N SER A 16 -12.63 -3.80 -2.02
CA SER A 16 -12.69 -2.63 -2.90
C SER A 16 -12.13 -1.39 -2.19
N LEU A 17 -11.36 -0.57 -2.91
CA LEU A 17 -10.85 0.69 -2.34
C LEU A 17 -11.98 1.66 -1.98
N SER A 18 -13.14 1.57 -2.64
CA SER A 18 -14.31 2.37 -2.28
C SER A 18 -14.84 2.02 -0.90
N ASP A 19 -14.96 0.72 -0.58
CA ASP A 19 -15.40 0.27 0.73
C ASP A 19 -14.39 0.65 1.81
N LEU A 20 -13.10 0.50 1.51
CA LEU A 20 -12.02 0.84 2.44
C LEU A 20 -12.01 2.34 2.73
N ARG A 21 -12.13 3.20 1.71
CA ARG A 21 -12.25 4.65 1.90
C ARG A 21 -13.45 5.02 2.77
N ALA A 22 -14.62 4.44 2.50
CA ALA A 22 -15.80 4.67 3.32
C ALA A 22 -15.62 4.20 4.77
N ALA A 23 -14.99 3.04 4.99
CA ALA A 23 -14.72 2.55 6.33
C ALA A 23 -13.68 3.42 7.08
N LEU A 24 -12.72 4.01 6.36
CA LEU A 24 -11.71 4.90 6.93
C LEU A 24 -12.26 6.30 7.24
N SER A 25 -13.21 6.82 6.46
CA SER A 25 -13.82 8.13 6.73
C SER A 25 -14.67 8.16 8.01
N GLU A 26 -15.15 7.00 8.47
CA GLU A 26 -15.88 6.87 9.74
C GLU A 26 -14.94 6.80 10.96
N LEU A 27 -13.63 6.69 10.76
CA LEU A 27 -12.64 6.64 11.83
C LEU A 27 -12.04 8.03 12.07
N PRO A 28 -11.78 8.43 13.32
CA PRO A 28 -11.00 9.62 13.61
C PRO A 28 -9.65 9.59 12.88
N TRP A 29 -9.23 10.73 12.33
CA TRP A 29 -7.96 10.81 11.61
C TRP A 29 -6.76 10.56 12.53
N ASP A 30 -6.79 11.17 13.72
CA ASP A 30 -5.74 11.01 14.73
C ASP A 30 -5.88 9.65 15.44
N SER A 31 -4.80 8.88 15.44
CA SER A 31 -4.68 7.63 16.18
C SER A 31 -3.24 7.16 16.28
N ASP A 32 -2.93 6.47 17.37
CA ASP A 32 -1.69 5.70 17.48
C ASP A 32 -1.56 4.67 16.35
N THR A 33 -0.33 4.33 16.00
CA THR A 33 -0.05 3.21 15.11
C THR A 33 -0.66 1.92 15.65
N VAL A 34 -1.41 1.20 14.80
CA VAL A 34 -2.05 -0.08 15.20
C VAL A 34 -1.64 -1.29 14.35
N ILE A 35 -0.88 -1.08 13.27
CA ILE A 35 -0.42 -2.16 12.39
C ILE A 35 0.91 -1.82 11.71
N THR A 36 1.59 -2.85 11.20
CA THR A 36 2.82 -2.74 10.43
C THR A 36 2.58 -3.29 9.02
N LEU A 37 2.92 -2.49 8.00
CA LEU A 37 3.07 -2.93 6.62
C LEU A 37 4.46 -3.54 6.44
N LYS A 38 4.52 -4.78 5.96
CA LYS A 38 5.78 -5.48 5.70
C LYS A 38 6.17 -5.40 4.23
N ARG A 39 7.46 -5.59 3.95
CA ARG A 39 7.95 -5.68 2.57
C ARG A 39 7.26 -6.80 1.79
N ASP A 40 6.97 -7.92 2.47
CA ASP A 40 6.26 -9.06 1.89
C ASP A 40 4.82 -8.71 1.48
N ASP A 41 4.13 -7.86 2.25
CA ASP A 41 2.78 -7.42 1.91
C ASP A 41 2.80 -6.60 0.61
N VAL A 42 3.72 -5.65 0.50
CA VAL A 42 3.91 -4.85 -0.73
C VAL A 42 4.24 -5.78 -1.90
N ALA A 43 5.20 -6.70 -1.73
CA ALA A 43 5.61 -7.62 -2.77
C ALA A 43 4.47 -8.56 -3.21
N VAL A 44 3.54 -8.92 -2.33
CA VAL A 44 2.32 -9.66 -2.71
C VAL A 44 1.46 -8.84 -3.67
N ILE A 45 1.22 -7.56 -3.39
CA ILE A 45 0.42 -6.69 -4.28
C ILE A 45 1.10 -6.53 -5.64
N LEU A 46 2.42 -6.32 -5.67
CA LEU A 46 3.20 -6.22 -6.91
C LEU A 46 3.12 -7.51 -7.74
N ARG A 47 3.19 -8.68 -7.11
CA ARG A 47 3.01 -9.96 -7.81
C ARG A 47 1.58 -10.18 -8.33
N ARG A 48 0.57 -9.67 -7.62
CA ARG A 48 -0.84 -9.69 -8.11
C ARG A 48 -0.98 -8.82 -9.36
N PHE A 49 -0.31 -7.67 -9.40
CA PHE A 49 -0.22 -6.84 -10.59
C PHE A 49 0.46 -7.56 -11.77
N GLU A 50 1.60 -8.23 -11.54
CA GLU A 50 2.29 -9.00 -12.61
C GLU A 50 1.41 -10.11 -13.21
N LYS A 51 0.50 -10.67 -12.41
CA LYS A 51 -0.47 -11.68 -12.83
C LYS A 51 -1.72 -11.10 -13.51
N GLY A 52 -1.86 -9.77 -13.54
CA GLY A 52 -3.05 -9.09 -14.06
C GLY A 52 -4.28 -9.18 -13.16
N GLU A 53 -4.11 -9.55 -11.88
CA GLU A 53 -5.20 -9.60 -10.90
C GLU A 53 -5.61 -8.20 -10.40
N VAL A 54 -4.69 -7.24 -10.52
CA VAL A 54 -4.85 -5.83 -10.17
C VAL A 54 -4.23 -5.00 -11.29
N ASP A 55 -4.91 -3.95 -11.74
CA ASP A 55 -4.41 -3.07 -12.80
C ASP A 55 -3.58 -1.90 -12.25
N GLU A 56 -2.98 -1.11 -13.14
CA GLU A 56 -2.10 0.02 -12.79
C GLU A 56 -2.84 1.05 -11.93
N HIS A 57 -4.07 1.38 -12.28
CA HIS A 57 -4.89 2.36 -11.57
C HIS A 57 -5.23 1.89 -10.14
N ALA A 58 -5.50 0.61 -9.97
CA ALA A 58 -5.79 0.02 -8.68
C ALA A 58 -4.55 -0.04 -7.79
N VAL A 59 -3.36 -0.35 -8.33
CA VAL A 59 -2.09 -0.29 -7.59
C VAL A 59 -1.79 1.13 -7.14
N GLU A 60 -1.91 2.11 -8.04
CA GLU A 60 -1.69 3.52 -7.72
C GLU A 60 -2.64 4.01 -6.63
N ALA A 61 -3.94 3.75 -6.79
CA ALA A 61 -4.95 4.18 -5.83
C ALA A 61 -4.81 3.50 -4.46
N TRP A 62 -4.33 2.26 -4.42
CA TRP A 62 -4.00 1.55 -3.19
C TRP A 62 -2.81 2.19 -2.49
N ALA A 63 -1.70 2.40 -3.22
CA ALA A 63 -0.49 2.99 -2.68
C ALA A 63 -0.75 4.40 -2.15
N ASN A 64 -1.52 5.22 -2.88
CA ASN A 64 -1.91 6.56 -2.47
C ASN A 64 -2.70 6.55 -1.14
N LEU A 65 -3.61 5.58 -0.97
CA LEU A 65 -4.37 5.45 0.27
C LEU A 65 -3.51 4.96 1.45
N VAL A 66 -2.45 4.18 1.19
CA VAL A 66 -1.48 3.75 2.21
C VAL A 66 -0.53 4.89 2.59
N GLU A 67 -0.03 5.65 1.60
CA GLU A 67 0.96 6.72 1.79
C GLU A 67 0.53 7.77 2.81
N VAL A 68 -0.75 8.13 2.81
CA VAL A 68 -1.31 9.19 3.68
C VAL A 68 -1.62 8.73 5.10
N ARG A 69 -1.24 7.50 5.50
CA ARG A 69 -1.65 6.90 6.77
C ARG A 69 -0.52 6.81 7.79
N GLU A 70 -0.60 7.69 8.78
CA GLU A 70 0.33 7.76 9.92
C GLU A 70 0.11 6.64 10.95
N ASP A 71 -1.03 5.95 10.90
CA ASP A 71 -1.37 4.84 11.80
C ASP A 71 -0.96 3.45 11.25
N ILE A 72 -0.22 3.43 10.14
CA ILE A 72 0.52 2.28 9.60
C ILE A 72 2.02 2.53 9.81
N ARG A 73 2.70 1.65 10.53
CA ARG A 73 4.18 1.65 10.56
C ARG A 73 4.75 0.77 9.46
N PHE A 74 6.00 1.01 9.10
CA PHE A 74 6.74 0.12 8.22
C PHE A 74 7.57 -0.88 9.03
N GLU A 75 7.86 -2.01 8.41
CA GLU A 75 8.68 -3.07 8.98
C GLU A 75 10.09 -2.55 9.31
N LEU A 76 10.56 -2.88 10.51
CA LEU A 76 11.89 -2.50 11.00
C LEU A 76 12.97 -3.03 10.07
N GLU A 77 14.02 -2.23 9.85
CA GLU A 77 15.15 -2.49 8.94
C GLU A 77 14.80 -2.37 7.45
N HIS A 78 13.52 -2.14 7.11
CA HIS A 78 13.02 -2.03 5.75
C HIS A 78 12.14 -0.79 5.54
N GLU A 79 12.11 0.13 6.50
CA GLU A 79 11.21 1.29 6.48
C GLU A 79 11.44 2.15 5.24
N GLU A 80 12.70 2.43 4.91
CA GLU A 80 13.06 3.24 3.75
C GLU A 80 12.61 2.57 2.43
N THR A 81 12.91 1.28 2.26
CA THR A 81 12.52 0.53 1.06
C THR A 81 11.00 0.50 0.89
N ILE A 82 10.25 0.27 1.97
CA ILE A 82 8.79 0.25 1.94
C ILE A 82 8.25 1.66 1.65
N ALA A 83 8.79 2.69 2.29
CA ALA A 83 8.40 4.08 2.06
C ALA A 83 8.64 4.49 0.60
N THR A 84 9.80 4.16 0.04
CA THR A 84 10.14 4.42 -1.36
C THR A 84 9.19 3.69 -2.31
N ALA A 85 8.89 2.42 -2.05
CA ALA A 85 7.96 1.66 -2.88
C ALA A 85 6.56 2.30 -2.86
N ILE A 86 6.01 2.57 -1.67
CA ILE A 86 4.68 3.18 -1.52
C ILE A 86 4.65 4.58 -2.18
N HIS A 87 5.66 5.42 -1.95
CA HIS A 87 5.72 6.75 -2.54
C HIS A 87 5.77 6.71 -4.07
N LYS A 88 6.63 5.87 -4.66
CA LYS A 88 6.74 5.73 -6.11
C LYS A 88 5.43 5.25 -6.73
N LEU A 89 4.81 4.22 -6.12
CA LEU A 89 3.55 3.65 -6.60
C LEU A 89 2.36 4.59 -6.43
N ALA A 90 2.36 5.43 -5.40
CA ALA A 90 1.33 6.44 -5.17
C ALA A 90 1.45 7.64 -6.12
N ASN A 91 2.65 7.86 -6.67
CA ASN A 91 2.99 9.03 -7.49
C ASN A 91 3.67 8.63 -8.82
N PRO A 92 3.10 7.70 -9.62
CA PRO A 92 3.78 7.18 -10.81
C PRO A 92 4.07 8.25 -11.85
N TYR A 93 3.25 9.31 -11.93
CA TYR A 93 3.53 10.46 -12.79
C TYR A 93 4.92 11.10 -12.58
N LEU A 94 5.49 11.00 -11.38
CA LEU A 94 6.83 11.51 -11.05
C LEU A 94 7.96 10.50 -11.33
N HIS A 95 7.63 9.21 -11.41
CA HIS A 95 8.60 8.12 -11.37
C HIS A 95 8.58 7.18 -12.60
N GLY A 96 7.57 7.29 -13.46
CA GLY A 96 7.43 6.49 -14.67
C GLY A 96 6.18 5.60 -14.67
N GLN A 97 6.16 4.59 -15.54
CA GLN A 97 5.02 3.67 -15.61
C GLN A 97 4.98 2.77 -14.38
N VAL A 98 3.78 2.46 -13.87
CA VAL A 98 3.60 1.55 -12.73
C VAL A 98 4.31 0.22 -12.95
N LYS A 99 4.27 -0.31 -14.18
CA LYS A 99 4.98 -1.53 -14.57
C LYS A 99 6.50 -1.48 -14.34
N ASP A 100 7.13 -0.35 -14.64
CA ASP A 100 8.57 -0.18 -14.47
C ASP A 100 8.93 -0.11 -12.98
N ILE A 101 8.14 0.66 -12.22
CA ILE A 101 8.27 0.78 -10.76
C ILE A 101 8.09 -0.59 -10.09
N VAL A 102 7.07 -1.36 -10.48
CA VAL A 102 6.83 -2.72 -9.96
C VAL A 102 8.05 -3.61 -10.18
N SER A 103 8.61 -3.59 -11.39
CA SER A 103 9.76 -4.42 -11.75
C SER A 103 11.01 -4.07 -10.93
N GLU A 104 11.24 -2.77 -10.70
CA GLU A 104 12.31 -2.26 -9.82
C GLU A 104 12.09 -2.71 -8.37
N MET A 105 10.92 -2.42 -7.80
CA MET A 105 10.64 -2.66 -6.38
C MET A 105 10.61 -4.16 -6.02
N LEU A 106 10.22 -5.05 -6.93
CA LEU A 106 10.28 -6.50 -6.70
C LEU A 106 11.71 -7.04 -6.55
N VAL A 107 12.72 -6.32 -7.04
CA VAL A 107 14.14 -6.65 -6.81
C VAL A 107 14.58 -6.15 -5.44
N GLU A 108 14.15 -4.94 -5.05
CA GLU A 108 14.55 -4.29 -3.81
C GLU A 108 13.86 -4.85 -2.56
N LEU A 109 12.62 -5.36 -2.68
CA LEU A 109 11.84 -5.90 -1.56
C LEU A 109 12.26 -7.34 -1.14
N ARG A 110 13.32 -7.89 -1.72
CA ARG A 110 13.80 -9.28 -1.50
C ARG A 110 14.45 -9.49 -0.13
#